data_AF-A0A925SUG8-F1
#
_entry.id   AF-A0A925SUG8-F1
#
_cell.length_a   1.000
_cell.length_b   1.000
_cell.length_c   1.000
_cell.angle_alpha   90.00
_cell.angle_beta   90.00
_cell.angle_gamma   90.00
#
_symmetry.space_group_name_H-M   'P 1'
#
loop_
_entity.id
_entity.type
_entity.pdbx_description
1 polymer ?
#
loop_
_entity_poly.entity_id
_entity_poly.type
_entity_poly.pdbx_seq_one_letter_code
_entity_poly.pdbx_strand_id
1 'polypeptide(L)'
;MTEQLHLITGLTESERKKLFAWIASLPEENIMEIFQEGVKKSFQLKEERPDLHGRINKYCAFVMAARKRGWDTVKGKGYRVADKEQYDDFSHLRKASAAGLIRKGRTPVLRRKILAHWGEVKELKADGMGFRPIAHYLNQNRKIKTSPTYLAKLWKDVETDD
;
A
#
# COMPACT_ATOMS: atom_id res chain seq x y z
N MET A 1 -9.66 -26.50 10.78
CA MET A 1 -10.20 -25.15 11.10
C MET A 1 -9.66 -24.08 10.16
N THR A 2 -8.34 -23.92 10.02
CA THR A 2 -7.74 -22.86 9.18
C THR A 2 -8.10 -22.97 7.69
N GLU A 3 -8.10 -24.19 7.13
CA GLU A 3 -8.53 -24.44 5.74
C GLU A 3 -10.02 -24.13 5.51
N GLN A 4 -10.89 -24.52 6.46
CA GLN A 4 -12.32 -24.22 6.38
C GLN A 4 -12.57 -22.71 6.37
N LEU A 5 -11.83 -21.95 7.19
CA LEU A 5 -11.87 -20.48 7.15
C LEU A 5 -11.39 -19.93 5.80
N HIS A 6 -10.36 -20.52 5.20
CA HIS A 6 -9.85 -20.09 3.90
C HIS A 6 -10.90 -20.28 2.80
N LEU A 7 -11.59 -21.43 2.81
CA LEU A 7 -12.64 -21.75 1.85
C LEU A 7 -13.85 -20.83 2.00
N ILE A 8 -14.27 -20.53 3.23
CA ILE A 8 -15.45 -19.66 3.46
C ILE A 8 -15.10 -18.20 3.18
N THR A 9 -13.99 -17.70 3.70
CA THR A 9 -13.66 -16.27 3.60
C THR A 9 -12.90 -15.91 2.35
N GLY A 10 -12.41 -16.88 1.56
CA GLY A 10 -11.57 -16.64 0.38
C GLY A 10 -10.22 -15.96 0.65
N LEU A 11 -9.79 -15.96 1.92
CA LEU A 11 -8.59 -15.28 2.42
C LEU A 11 -7.73 -16.26 3.21
N THR A 12 -6.42 -16.12 3.12
CA THR A 12 -5.45 -16.77 4.01
C THR A 12 -5.47 -16.13 5.39
N GLU A 13 -4.86 -16.79 6.39
CA GLU A 13 -4.70 -16.22 7.72
C GLU A 13 -3.93 -14.88 7.70
N SER A 14 -2.89 -14.78 6.89
CA SER A 14 -2.10 -13.55 6.78
C SER A 14 -2.93 -12.39 6.19
N GLU A 15 -3.79 -12.67 5.20
CA GLU A 15 -4.69 -11.68 4.61
C GLU A 15 -5.79 -11.27 5.60
N ARG A 16 -6.33 -12.20 6.39
CA ARG A 16 -7.29 -11.86 7.45
C ARG A 16 -6.67 -10.94 8.50
N LYS A 17 -5.42 -11.19 8.93
CA LYS A 17 -4.70 -10.29 9.86
C LYS A 17 -4.56 -8.88 9.28
N LYS A 18 -4.21 -8.76 8.00
CA LYS A 18 -4.13 -7.46 7.31
C LYS A 18 -5.49 -6.77 7.20
N LEU A 19 -6.54 -7.52 6.93
CA LEU A 19 -7.92 -7.00 6.90
C LEU A 19 -8.32 -6.41 8.26
N PHE A 20 -8.04 -7.10 9.37
CA PHE A 20 -8.33 -6.55 10.70
C PHE A 20 -7.52 -5.29 11.03
N ALA A 21 -6.24 -5.26 10.67
CA ALA A 21 -5.43 -4.06 10.83
C ALA A 21 -5.98 -2.86 10.03
N TRP A 22 -6.56 -3.13 8.86
CA TRP A 22 -7.22 -2.09 8.07
C TRP A 22 -8.55 -1.65 8.65
N ILE A 23 -9.41 -2.57 9.10
CA ILE A 23 -10.65 -2.21 9.79
C ILE A 23 -10.34 -1.28 10.97
N ALA A 24 -9.33 -1.62 11.77
CA ALA A 24 -8.90 -0.80 12.91
C ALA A 24 -8.38 0.60 12.52
N SER A 25 -8.08 0.84 11.24
CA SER A 25 -7.67 2.15 10.72
C SER A 25 -8.82 2.98 10.15
N LEU A 26 -10.03 2.43 10.07
CA LEU A 26 -11.21 3.12 9.56
C LEU A 26 -11.82 4.04 10.63
N PRO A 27 -12.56 5.08 10.23
CA PRO A 27 -13.43 5.82 11.14
C PRO A 27 -14.46 4.89 11.81
N GLU A 28 -14.83 5.21 13.05
CA GLU A 28 -15.75 4.39 13.86
C GLU A 28 -17.07 4.08 13.14
N GLU A 29 -17.64 5.06 12.45
CA GLU A 29 -18.88 4.90 11.66
C GLU A 29 -18.77 3.77 10.64
N ASN A 30 -17.66 3.71 9.90
CA ASN A 30 -17.42 2.65 8.93
C ASN A 30 -17.22 1.28 9.60
N ILE A 31 -16.61 1.25 10.78
CA ILE A 31 -16.44 0.00 11.56
C ILE A 31 -17.83 -0.50 12.01
N MET A 32 -18.69 0.40 12.50
CA MET A 32 -20.06 0.07 12.91
C MET A 32 -20.88 -0.49 11.75
N GLU A 33 -20.78 0.09 10.56
CA GLU A 33 -21.45 -0.42 9.36
C GLU A 33 -20.98 -1.82 8.98
N ILE A 34 -19.66 -2.06 8.96
CA ILE A 34 -19.10 -3.40 8.70
C ILE A 34 -19.63 -4.40 9.74
N PHE A 35 -19.74 -3.97 11.00
CA PHE A 35 -20.27 -4.82 12.07
C PHE A 35 -21.75 -5.15 11.84
N GLN A 36 -22.58 -4.17 11.53
CA GLN A 36 -24.00 -4.38 11.24
C GLN A 36 -24.21 -5.29 10.01
N GLU A 37 -23.46 -5.06 8.93
CA GLU A 37 -23.49 -5.93 7.76
C GLU A 37 -23.00 -7.35 8.09
N GLY A 38 -21.96 -7.48 8.91
CA GLY A 38 -21.46 -8.76 9.39
C GLY A 38 -22.52 -9.54 10.19
N VAL A 39 -23.30 -8.87 11.02
CA VAL A 39 -24.43 -9.49 11.73
C VAL A 39 -25.48 -10.01 10.75
N LYS A 40 -25.94 -9.18 9.80
CA LYS A 40 -26.90 -9.59 8.75
C LYS A 40 -26.37 -10.79 7.95
N LYS A 41 -25.10 -10.74 7.55
CA LYS A 41 -24.43 -11.80 6.81
C LYS A 41 -24.31 -13.09 7.60
N SER A 42 -24.17 -13.02 8.93
CA SER A 42 -24.08 -14.21 9.79
C SER A 42 -25.40 -14.99 9.85
N PHE A 43 -26.54 -14.31 9.75
CA PHE A 43 -27.84 -14.97 9.64
C PHE A 43 -27.96 -15.70 8.29
N GLN A 44 -27.64 -15.03 7.19
CA GLN A 44 -27.62 -15.65 5.85
C GLN A 44 -26.70 -16.88 5.80
N LEU A 45 -25.49 -16.76 6.33
CA LEU A 45 -24.52 -17.85 6.32
C LEU A 45 -24.95 -19.01 7.24
N LYS A 46 -25.76 -18.75 8.27
CA LYS A 46 -26.36 -19.80 9.11
C LYS A 46 -27.41 -20.60 8.34
N GLU A 47 -28.18 -19.94 7.48
CA GLU A 47 -29.17 -20.60 6.61
C GLU A 47 -28.48 -21.43 5.52
N GLU A 48 -27.43 -20.88 4.90
CA GLU A 48 -26.65 -21.57 3.86
C GLU A 48 -25.82 -22.74 4.43
N ARG A 49 -25.31 -22.59 5.65
CA ARG A 49 -24.42 -23.55 6.31
C ARG A 49 -24.78 -23.73 7.79
N PRO A 50 -25.87 -24.45 8.07
CA PRO A 50 -26.36 -24.66 9.44
C PRO A 50 -25.41 -25.49 10.31
N ASP A 51 -24.49 -26.23 9.68
CA ASP A 51 -23.43 -27.03 10.30
C ASP A 51 -22.29 -26.17 10.90
N LEU A 52 -22.19 -24.90 10.52
CA LEU A 52 -21.15 -24.01 11.03
C LEU A 52 -21.38 -23.59 12.47
N HIS A 53 -20.36 -23.81 13.30
CA HIS A 53 -20.36 -23.32 14.67
C HIS A 53 -20.54 -21.79 14.73
N GLY A 54 -21.40 -21.31 15.62
CA GLY A 54 -21.83 -19.90 15.66
C GLY A 54 -20.68 -18.88 15.77
N ARG A 55 -19.60 -19.19 16.50
CA ARG A 55 -18.41 -18.34 16.56
C ARG A 55 -17.70 -18.21 15.21
N ILE A 56 -17.57 -19.32 14.49
CA ILE A 56 -16.91 -19.37 13.18
C ILE A 56 -17.77 -18.65 12.14
N ASN A 57 -19.08 -18.88 12.17
CA ASN A 57 -20.02 -18.19 11.30
C ASN A 57 -19.91 -16.66 11.45
N LYS A 58 -20.04 -16.13 12.67
CA LYS A 58 -19.93 -14.68 12.93
C LYS A 58 -18.58 -14.10 12.46
N TYR A 59 -17.49 -14.81 12.72
CA TYR A 59 -16.16 -14.41 12.25
C TYR A 59 -16.08 -14.34 10.73
N CYS A 60 -16.51 -15.40 10.03
CA CYS A 60 -16.51 -15.43 8.57
C CYS A 60 -17.39 -14.35 7.97
N ALA A 61 -18.59 -14.15 8.53
CA ALA A 61 -19.53 -13.14 8.10
C ALA A 61 -18.96 -11.71 8.22
N PHE A 62 -18.28 -11.41 9.33
CA PHE A 62 -17.60 -10.13 9.51
C PHE A 62 -16.46 -9.91 8.51
N VAL A 63 -15.65 -10.93 8.27
CA VAL A 63 -14.59 -10.89 7.24
C VAL A 63 -15.18 -10.64 5.85
N MET A 64 -16.29 -11.31 5.50
CA MET A 64 -16.95 -11.13 4.21
C MET A 64 -17.59 -9.74 4.06
N ALA A 65 -18.18 -9.19 5.13
CA ALA A 65 -18.71 -7.82 5.13
C ALA A 65 -17.59 -6.79 4.90
N ALA A 66 -16.47 -6.93 5.61
CA ALA A 66 -15.32 -6.04 5.42
C ALA A 66 -14.72 -6.13 4.00
N ARG A 67 -14.73 -7.32 3.39
CA ARG A 67 -14.37 -7.51 1.98
C ARG A 67 -15.28 -6.73 1.06
N LYS A 68 -16.60 -6.86 1.24
CA LYS A 68 -17.62 -6.14 0.47
C LYS A 68 -17.53 -4.63 0.65
N ARG A 69 -17.18 -4.14 1.85
CA ARG A 69 -17.03 -2.70 2.14
C ARG A 69 -15.78 -2.09 1.50
N GLY A 70 -14.94 -2.85 0.80
CA GLY A 70 -13.85 -2.30 -0.01
C GLY A 70 -12.44 -2.73 0.38
N TRP A 71 -12.27 -3.71 1.28
CA TRP A 71 -10.93 -4.28 1.50
C TRP A 71 -10.33 -4.80 0.19
N ASP A 72 -11.13 -5.53 -0.60
CA ASP A 72 -10.67 -6.15 -1.85
C ASP A 72 -10.26 -5.10 -2.91
N THR A 73 -10.88 -3.92 -2.91
CA THR A 73 -10.61 -2.80 -3.84
C THR A 73 -9.48 -1.86 -3.37
N VAL A 74 -9.32 -1.64 -2.07
CA VAL A 74 -8.41 -0.60 -1.51
C VAL A 74 -7.05 -1.18 -1.12
N LYS A 75 -7.00 -2.42 -0.63
CA LYS A 75 -5.77 -3.04 -0.08
C LYS A 75 -5.59 -4.53 -0.44
N GLY A 76 -6.62 -5.19 -0.96
CA GLY A 76 -6.65 -6.60 -1.31
C GLY A 76 -6.30 -6.90 -2.76
N LYS A 77 -7.11 -7.74 -3.42
CA LYS A 77 -6.81 -8.37 -4.73
C LYS A 77 -7.07 -7.47 -5.96
N GLY A 78 -7.58 -6.26 -5.78
CA GLY A 78 -7.80 -5.28 -6.85
C GLY A 78 -8.96 -5.65 -7.80
N TYR A 79 -8.95 -5.08 -9.01
CA TYR A 79 -10.02 -5.18 -10.01
C TYR A 79 -10.54 -6.60 -10.30
N ARG A 80 -9.70 -7.62 -10.14
CA ARG A 80 -10.07 -9.02 -10.44
C ARG A 80 -11.12 -9.62 -9.51
N VAL A 81 -11.28 -9.06 -8.31
CA VAL A 81 -12.15 -9.64 -7.26
C VAL A 81 -13.24 -8.67 -6.83
N ALA A 82 -13.06 -7.38 -7.12
CA ALA A 82 -14.05 -6.36 -6.84
C ALA A 82 -15.13 -6.32 -7.92
N ASP A 83 -16.40 -6.30 -7.51
CA ASP A 83 -17.49 -5.99 -8.43
C ASP A 83 -17.32 -4.58 -9.01
N LYS A 84 -17.83 -4.37 -10.23
CA LYS A 84 -17.64 -3.12 -11.00
C LYS A 84 -18.03 -1.88 -10.21
N GLU A 85 -19.15 -1.95 -9.50
CA GLU A 85 -19.69 -0.88 -8.66
C GLU A 85 -18.72 -0.50 -7.53
N GLN A 86 -18.21 -1.49 -6.77
CA GLN A 86 -17.20 -1.25 -5.73
C GLN A 86 -15.92 -0.66 -6.32
N TYR A 87 -15.47 -1.18 -7.46
CA TYR A 87 -14.26 -0.67 -8.08
C TYR A 87 -14.37 0.81 -8.43
N ASP A 88 -15.49 1.21 -9.02
CA ASP A 88 -15.78 2.58 -9.44
C ASP A 88 -15.89 3.51 -8.22
N ASP A 89 -16.59 3.08 -7.16
CA ASP A 89 -16.70 3.82 -5.88
C ASP A 89 -15.32 4.12 -5.27
N PHE A 90 -14.44 3.11 -5.23
CA PHE A 90 -13.11 3.26 -4.66
C PHE A 90 -12.08 3.85 -5.63
N SER A 91 -12.46 4.13 -6.88
CA SER A 91 -11.58 4.75 -7.87
C SER A 91 -11.18 6.17 -7.47
N HIS A 92 -12.08 6.90 -6.82
CA HIS A 92 -11.85 8.26 -6.34
C HIS A 92 -10.79 8.30 -5.23
N LEU A 93 -10.81 7.35 -4.28
CA LEU A 93 -9.77 7.25 -3.25
C LEU A 93 -8.38 6.95 -3.84
N ARG A 94 -8.33 6.11 -4.88
CA ARG A 94 -7.08 5.82 -5.60
C ARG A 94 -6.59 7.04 -6.39
N LYS A 95 -7.47 7.72 -7.10
CA LYS A 95 -7.16 8.98 -7.81
C LYS A 95 -6.70 10.06 -6.84
N ALA A 96 -7.33 10.20 -5.67
CA ALA A 96 -6.94 11.13 -4.62
C ALA A 96 -5.58 10.76 -4.01
N SER A 97 -5.31 9.48 -3.76
CA SER A 97 -4.01 9.00 -3.29
C SER A 97 -2.91 9.22 -4.33
N ALA A 98 -3.18 8.95 -5.60
CA ALA A 98 -2.27 9.19 -6.71
C ALA A 98 -2.03 10.70 -6.93
N ALA A 99 -3.09 11.52 -6.86
CA ALA A 99 -2.98 12.98 -6.89
C ALA A 99 -2.21 13.50 -5.67
N GLY A 100 -2.36 12.89 -4.49
CA GLY A 100 -1.55 13.17 -3.32
C GLY A 100 -0.08 12.85 -3.52
N LEU A 101 0.24 11.74 -4.20
CA LEU A 101 1.60 11.37 -4.59
C LEU A 101 2.20 12.34 -5.62
N ILE A 102 1.39 12.78 -6.59
CA ILE A 102 1.78 13.75 -7.61
C ILE A 102 1.99 15.14 -6.98
N ARG A 103 1.07 15.58 -6.11
CA ARG A 103 1.05 16.90 -5.46
C ARG A 103 2.11 17.04 -4.37
N LYS A 104 2.35 15.99 -3.56
CA LYS A 104 3.49 15.96 -2.62
C LYS A 104 4.83 15.78 -3.36
N GLY A 105 4.75 15.36 -4.62
CA GLY A 105 5.85 14.71 -5.32
C GLY A 105 6.37 13.50 -4.54
N ARG A 106 7.33 12.79 -5.11
CA ARG A 106 8.30 12.10 -4.29
C ARG A 106 9.14 13.21 -3.66
N THR A 107 8.73 13.77 -2.51
CA THR A 107 9.60 14.68 -1.75
C THR A 107 10.88 13.91 -1.53
N PRO A 108 11.99 14.26 -2.19
CA PRO A 108 12.89 13.22 -2.67
C PRO A 108 13.83 12.96 -1.51
N VAL A 109 13.46 12.00 -0.66
CA VAL A 109 14.37 11.42 0.34
C VAL A 109 15.71 11.14 -0.32
N LEU A 110 15.69 10.75 -1.61
CA LEU A 110 16.87 10.61 -2.45
C LEU A 110 17.63 11.94 -2.70
N ARG A 111 16.97 13.02 -3.13
CA ARG A 111 17.59 14.35 -3.31
C ARG A 111 18.19 14.85 -2.00
N ARG A 112 17.44 14.80 -0.89
CA ARG A 112 17.94 15.23 0.43
C ARG A 112 19.15 14.40 0.87
N LYS A 113 19.11 13.08 0.67
CA LYS A 113 20.24 12.18 0.97
C LYS A 113 21.46 12.48 0.10
N ILE A 114 21.28 12.73 -1.19
CA ILE A 114 22.39 13.07 -2.09
C ILE A 114 22.95 14.44 -1.76
N LEU A 115 22.09 15.44 -1.50
CA LEU A 115 22.52 16.79 -1.12
C LEU A 115 23.26 16.82 0.22
N ALA A 116 22.90 15.96 1.18
CA ALA A 116 23.64 15.81 2.43
C ALA A 116 25.09 15.33 2.22
N HIS A 117 25.37 14.66 1.10
CA HIS A 117 26.71 14.20 0.69
C HIS A 117 27.20 14.93 -0.58
N TRP A 118 26.70 16.14 -0.87
CA TRP A 118 27.00 16.83 -2.12
C TRP A 118 28.48 17.20 -2.24
N GLY A 119 29.15 17.50 -1.13
CA GLY A 119 30.60 17.75 -1.10
C GLY A 119 31.40 16.58 -1.67
N GLU A 120 31.11 15.35 -1.23
CA GLU A 120 31.76 14.14 -1.77
C GLU A 120 31.48 13.97 -3.26
N VAL A 121 30.27 14.29 -3.71
CA VAL A 121 29.92 14.22 -5.14
C VAL A 121 30.68 15.27 -5.95
N LYS A 122 30.87 16.49 -5.42
CA LYS A 122 31.66 17.55 -6.06
C LYS A 122 33.15 17.18 -6.14
N GLU A 123 33.73 16.65 -5.07
CA GLU A 123 35.13 16.20 -5.02
C GLU A 123 35.40 15.09 -6.04
N LEU A 124 34.60 14.02 -6.02
CA LEU A 124 34.76 12.91 -6.99
C LEU A 124 34.55 13.39 -8.43
N LYS A 125 33.71 14.39 -8.64
CA LYS A 125 33.48 14.97 -9.97
C LYS A 125 34.66 15.84 -10.42
N ALA A 126 35.28 16.60 -9.51
CA ALA A 126 36.48 17.39 -9.75
C ALA A 126 37.70 16.50 -10.05
N ASP A 127 37.78 15.33 -9.44
CA ASP A 127 38.78 14.28 -9.73
C ASP A 127 38.57 13.60 -11.10
N GLY A 128 37.63 14.09 -11.92
CA GLY A 128 37.38 13.61 -13.27
C GLY A 128 36.43 12.40 -13.35
N MET A 129 35.80 11.97 -12.26
CA MET A 129 34.91 10.81 -12.32
C MET A 129 33.61 11.11 -13.09
N GLY A 130 33.14 10.11 -13.83
CA GLY A 130 31.81 10.12 -14.43
C GLY A 130 30.71 9.87 -13.39
N PHE A 131 29.47 10.27 -13.69
CA PHE A 131 28.31 10.04 -12.80
C PHE A 131 27.99 8.56 -12.56
N ARG A 132 28.48 7.66 -13.43
CA ARG A 132 28.27 6.22 -13.30
C ARG A 132 29.12 5.61 -12.17
N PRO A 133 30.44 5.84 -12.11
CA PRO A 133 31.26 5.56 -10.93
C PRO A 133 30.71 6.20 -9.64
N ILE A 134 30.30 7.47 -9.69
CA ILE A 134 29.79 8.19 -8.50
C ILE A 134 28.50 7.54 -7.97
N ALA A 135 27.58 7.15 -8.86
CA ALA A 135 26.36 6.42 -8.45
C ALA A 135 26.68 5.08 -7.77
N HIS A 136 27.71 4.38 -8.25
CA HIS A 136 28.16 3.13 -7.65
C HIS A 136 28.77 3.36 -6.27
N TYR A 137 29.63 4.37 -6.13
CA TYR A 137 30.22 4.79 -4.86
C TYR A 137 29.14 5.13 -3.81
N LEU A 138 28.15 5.95 -4.17
CA LEU A 138 27.05 6.32 -3.26
C LEU A 138 26.22 5.10 -2.82
N ASN A 139 26.04 4.13 -3.70
CA ASN A 139 25.31 2.91 -3.38
C ASN A 139 26.11 2.00 -2.42
N GLN A 140 27.42 1.85 -2.62
CA GLN A 140 28.26 1.00 -1.79
C GLN A 140 28.58 1.64 -0.42
N ASN A 141 28.96 2.91 -0.40
CA ASN A 141 29.50 3.55 0.79
C ASN A 141 28.43 4.26 1.63
N ARG A 142 27.39 4.80 0.99
CA ARG A 142 26.32 5.55 1.66
C ARG A 142 24.98 4.83 1.66
N LYS A 143 24.90 3.64 1.04
CA LYS A 143 23.64 2.87 0.85
C LYS A 143 22.55 3.71 0.15
N ILE A 144 22.98 4.65 -0.71
CA ILE A 144 22.09 5.53 -1.48
C ILE A 144 22.00 4.98 -2.91
N LYS A 145 20.88 4.31 -3.22
CA LYS A 145 20.61 3.83 -4.57
C LYS A 145 20.16 4.99 -5.46
N THR A 146 21.04 5.43 -6.36
CA THR A 146 20.78 6.51 -7.33
C THR A 146 21.18 6.09 -8.74
N SER A 147 20.57 6.69 -9.76
CA SER A 147 20.97 6.47 -11.16
C SER A 147 21.95 7.55 -11.63
N PRO A 148 22.84 7.25 -12.58
CA PRO A 148 23.76 8.24 -13.15
C PRO A 148 23.02 9.39 -13.84
N THR A 149 21.88 9.08 -14.48
CA THR A 149 21.00 10.07 -15.12
C THR A 149 20.36 11.01 -14.10
N TYR A 150 20.01 10.51 -12.92
CA TYR A 150 19.45 11.32 -11.84
C TYR A 150 20.52 12.27 -11.26
N LEU A 151 21.75 11.79 -11.08
CA LEU A 151 22.87 12.63 -10.63
C LEU A 151 23.20 13.73 -11.64
N ALA A 152 23.24 13.41 -12.94
CA ALA A 152 23.50 14.40 -13.98
C ALA A 152 22.42 15.49 -14.04
N LYS A 153 21.14 15.11 -13.85
CA LYS A 153 20.03 16.06 -13.75
C LYS A 153 20.19 16.93 -12.50
N LEU A 154 20.40 16.32 -11.33
CA LEU A 154 20.56 17.04 -10.07
C LEU A 154 21.77 17.99 -10.09
N TRP A 155 22.86 17.61 -10.75
CA TRP A 155 24.03 18.46 -10.95
C TRP A 155 23.68 19.73 -11.72
N LYS A 156 22.96 19.60 -12.83
CA LYS A 156 22.45 20.76 -13.57
C LYS A 156 21.51 21.60 -12.71
N ASP A 157 20.55 20.97 -12.05
CA ASP A 157 19.55 21.66 -11.22
C ASP A 157 20.19 22.44 -10.05
N VAL A 158 21.34 22.01 -9.53
CA VAL A 158 22.04 22.68 -8.41
C VAL A 158 23.04 23.72 -8.92
N GLU A 159 23.78 23.46 -9.98
CA GLU A 159 24.78 24.38 -10.53
C GLU A 159 24.17 25.48 -11.42
N THR A 160 22.88 25.40 -11.76
CA THR A 160 22.14 26.48 -12.45
C THR A 160 21.46 27.44 -11.45
N ASP A 161 21.37 27.04 -10.18
CA ASP A 161 20.77 27.82 -9.09
C ASP A 161 21.83 28.56 -8.21
N ASP A 162 23.12 28.44 -8.54
CA ASP A 162 24.26 29.25 -8.02
C ASP A 162 24.66 30.31 -9.06
#